data_AF-A0A839H6B3-F1
#
_entry.id   AF-A0A839H6B3-F1
#
_cell.length_a   1.000
_cell.length_b   1.000
_cell.length_c   1.000
_cell.angle_alpha   90.00
_cell.angle_beta   90.00
_cell.angle_gamma   90.00
#
_symmetry.space_group_name_H-M   'P 1'
#
loop_
_entity.id
_entity.type
_entity.pdbx_description
1 polymer ?
#
loop_
_entity_poly.entity_id
_entity_poly.type
_entity_poly.pdbx_seq_one_letter_code
_entity_poly.pdbx_strand_id
1 'polypeptide(L)'
;MTLPRMLLDANELGIRLEMVNGLPLWEAQPVYRHQKAIDRIVKTIRPVSNTIHPCGCIYAIDVYIQFGTSLKRPDIAIFCQEPPDDQQDSALTIIPEAVIEVVSKGYEAKDLQIAPPFYLSHGIKDVIVFDPATLLVLHLRQHHATRLISPVELTLECGCQVTV
;
A
#
# COMPACT_ATOMS: atom_id res chain seq x y z
N MET A 1 4.01 19.23 20.95
CA MET A 1 4.46 18.04 20.21
C MET A 1 4.02 18.19 18.77
N THR A 2 4.89 17.95 17.80
CA THR A 2 4.53 18.01 16.37
C THR A 2 3.78 16.74 15.99
N LEU A 3 2.80 16.85 15.09
CA LEU A 3 1.96 15.73 14.64
C LEU A 3 2.79 14.50 14.19
N PRO A 4 3.91 14.63 13.46
CA PRO A 4 4.74 13.48 13.08
C PRO A 4 5.29 12.69 14.27
N ARG A 5 5.64 13.36 15.38
CA ARG A 5 6.20 12.69 16.55
C ARG A 5 5.17 11.87 17.30
N MET A 6 3.94 12.39 17.43
CA MET A 6 2.83 11.65 18.04
C MET A 6 2.46 10.37 17.27
N LEU A 7 2.58 10.39 15.93
CA LEU A 7 2.31 9.22 15.09
C LEU A 7 3.37 8.12 15.25
N LEU A 8 4.64 8.52 15.43
CA LEU A 8 5.74 7.58 15.69
C LEU A 8 5.63 6.97 17.10
N ASP A 9 5.35 7.80 18.11
CA ASP A 9 5.17 7.34 19.51
C ASP A 9 4.00 6.34 19.64
N ALA A 10 2.91 6.53 18.88
CA ALA A 10 1.78 5.60 18.89
C ALA A 10 2.11 4.21 18.32
N ASN A 11 3.03 4.15 17.36
CA ASN A 11 3.48 2.88 16.78
C ASN A 11 4.21 2.02 17.83
N GLU A 12 4.95 2.64 18.75
CA GLU A 12 5.60 1.95 19.88
C GLU A 12 4.57 1.32 20.84
N LEU A 13 3.37 1.89 20.91
CA LEU A 13 2.24 1.38 21.71
C LEU A 13 1.41 0.33 20.96
N GLY A 14 1.83 -0.08 19.76
CA GLY A 14 1.11 -1.05 18.95
C GLY A 14 -0.13 -0.51 18.26
N ILE A 15 -0.19 0.81 18.04
CA ILE A 15 -1.28 1.47 17.32
C ILE A 15 -0.73 2.03 16.00
N ARG A 16 -1.32 1.63 14.88
CA ARG A 16 -1.03 2.29 13.59
C ARG A 16 -1.87 3.55 13.50
N LEU A 17 -1.22 4.69 13.30
CA LEU A 17 -1.90 5.97 13.04
C LEU A 17 -1.57 6.45 11.63
N GLU A 18 -2.60 6.86 10.89
CA GLU A 18 -2.49 7.50 9.59
C GLU A 18 -3.19 8.86 9.62
N MET A 19 -2.83 9.74 8.67
CA MET A 19 -3.47 11.04 8.48
C MET A 19 -3.91 11.17 7.02
N VAL A 20 -5.23 11.23 6.78
CA VAL A 20 -5.81 11.38 5.45
C VAL A 20 -6.56 12.70 5.37
N ASN A 21 -6.09 13.66 4.57
CA ASN A 21 -6.70 14.98 4.42
C ASN A 21 -6.94 15.69 5.77
N GLY A 22 -6.01 15.56 6.71
CA GLY A 22 -6.12 16.14 8.05
C GLY A 22 -6.99 15.35 9.03
N LEU A 23 -7.57 14.22 8.63
CA LEU A 23 -8.32 13.33 9.53
C LEU A 23 -7.41 12.21 10.05
N PRO A 24 -7.25 12.06 11.38
CA PRO A 24 -6.54 10.92 11.95
C PRO A 24 -7.37 9.65 11.79
N LEU A 25 -6.74 8.62 11.25
CA LEU A 25 -7.27 7.25 11.19
C LEU A 25 -6.36 6.35 12.01
N TRP A 26 -6.95 5.35 12.66
CA TRP A 26 -6.20 4.43 13.50
C TRP A 26 -6.68 3.00 13.32
N GLU A 27 -5.76 2.05 13.45
CA GLU A 27 -6.09 0.64 13.53
C GLU A 27 -5.23 -0.10 14.55
N ALA A 28 -5.80 -1.17 15.10
CA ALA A 28 -5.06 -2.14 15.88
C ALA A 28 -4.07 -2.89 15.00
N GLN A 29 -2.97 -3.37 15.59
CA GLN A 29 -1.99 -4.15 14.87
C GLN A 29 -2.61 -5.37 14.15
N PRO A 30 -2.13 -5.67 12.93
CA PRO A 30 -2.64 -6.78 12.15
C PRO A 30 -2.37 -8.13 12.84
N VAL A 31 -3.29 -9.08 12.64
CA VAL A 31 -3.16 -10.45 13.13
C VAL A 31 -2.45 -11.34 12.09
N TYR A 32 -1.99 -12.53 12.50
CA TYR A 32 -1.19 -13.44 11.66
C TYR A 32 -1.73 -13.69 10.23
N ARG A 33 -3.05 -13.75 10.04
CA ARG A 33 -3.65 -13.94 8.71
C ARG A 33 -3.26 -12.82 7.73
N HIS A 34 -3.24 -11.58 8.22
CA HIS A 34 -2.91 -10.39 7.44
C HIS A 34 -1.42 -10.38 7.07
N GLN A 35 -0.52 -10.56 8.05
CA GLN A 35 0.92 -10.69 7.76
C GLN A 35 1.25 -11.86 6.82
N LYS A 36 0.54 -12.98 6.93
CA LYS A 36 0.71 -14.14 6.03
C LYS A 36 0.26 -13.83 4.60
N ALA A 37 -0.77 -13.00 4.43
CA ALA A 37 -1.19 -12.55 3.11
C ALA A 37 -0.14 -11.61 2.49
N ILE A 38 0.36 -10.64 3.25
CA ILE A 38 1.44 -9.75 2.82
C ILE A 38 2.66 -10.57 2.37
N ASP A 39 3.15 -11.49 3.21
CA ASP A 39 4.33 -12.33 2.90
C ASP A 39 4.16 -13.12 1.59
N ARG A 40 2.95 -13.63 1.33
CA ARG A 40 2.66 -14.36 0.09
C ARG A 40 2.69 -13.45 -1.13
N ILE A 41 2.10 -12.27 -1.03
CA ILE A 41 2.03 -11.31 -2.13
C ILE A 41 3.43 -10.81 -2.48
N VAL A 42 4.21 -10.34 -1.51
CA VAL A 42 5.51 -9.71 -1.78
C VAL A 42 6.51 -10.65 -2.44
N LYS A 43 6.44 -11.96 -2.14
CA LYS A 43 7.28 -13.00 -2.77
C LYS A 43 7.02 -13.18 -4.26
N THR A 44 5.93 -12.64 -4.79
CA THR A 44 5.54 -12.76 -6.19
C THR A 44 5.78 -11.50 -7.00
N ILE A 45 6.13 -10.39 -6.33
CA ILE A 45 6.41 -9.11 -6.99
C ILE A 45 7.67 -9.25 -7.83
N ARG A 46 7.55 -9.01 -9.13
CA ARG A 46 8.66 -9.12 -10.09
C ARG A 46 8.45 -8.21 -11.30
N PRO A 47 9.52 -7.79 -12.00
CA PRO A 47 9.39 -7.09 -13.27
C PRO A 47 8.84 -8.01 -14.37
N VAL A 48 8.01 -7.45 -15.25
CA VAL A 48 7.65 -8.09 -16.51
C VAL A 48 8.84 -8.03 -17.46
N SER A 49 9.18 -9.16 -18.08
CA SER A 49 10.28 -9.23 -19.06
C SER A 49 9.98 -8.40 -20.33
N ASN A 50 11.03 -7.86 -20.96
CA ASN A 50 10.99 -7.17 -22.26
C ASN A 50 10.20 -5.85 -22.32
N THR A 51 10.26 -5.04 -21.26
CA THR A 51 9.76 -3.66 -21.28
C THR A 51 10.86 -2.68 -21.71
N ILE A 52 10.49 -1.63 -22.47
CA ILE A 52 11.44 -0.60 -22.96
C ILE A 52 12.04 0.21 -21.79
N HIS A 53 11.25 0.40 -20.73
CA HIS A 53 11.67 1.01 -19.47
C HIS A 53 11.33 0.06 -18.32
N PRO A 54 12.26 -0.81 -17.90
CA PRO A 54 11.98 -1.78 -16.85
C PRO A 54 11.90 -1.10 -15.49
N CYS A 55 10.77 -1.27 -14.81
CA CYS A 55 10.59 -0.90 -13.42
C CYS A 55 11.38 -1.86 -12.51
N GLY A 56 12.01 -1.33 -11.45
CA GLY A 56 12.75 -2.14 -10.48
C GLY A 56 11.87 -3.08 -9.65
N CYS A 57 10.56 -2.78 -9.52
CA CYS A 57 9.60 -3.54 -8.72
C CYS A 57 10.05 -3.75 -7.27
N ILE A 58 10.65 -2.70 -6.71
CA ILE A 58 11.10 -2.64 -5.33
C ILE A 58 9.87 -2.42 -4.46
N TYR A 59 9.78 -3.12 -3.33
CA TYR A 59 8.63 -2.98 -2.44
C TYR A 59 9.04 -2.61 -1.02
N ALA A 60 8.18 -1.85 -0.37
CA ALA A 60 8.26 -1.54 1.06
C ALA A 60 6.99 -2.04 1.75
N ILE A 61 7.15 -2.59 2.96
CA ILE A 61 6.04 -3.12 3.78
C ILE A 61 5.89 -2.23 5.00
N ASP A 62 4.68 -1.75 5.28
CA ASP A 62 4.37 -0.95 6.47
C ASP A 62 5.28 0.29 6.66
N VAL A 63 5.69 0.93 5.56
CA VAL A 63 6.52 2.14 5.57
C VAL A 63 5.66 3.39 5.39
N TYR A 64 5.94 4.44 6.17
CA TYR A 64 5.25 5.72 6.06
C TYR A 64 5.64 6.46 4.78
N ILE A 65 4.63 7.00 4.10
CA ILE A 65 4.75 7.79 2.88
C ILE A 65 3.99 9.10 3.07
N GLN A 66 4.66 10.22 2.79
CA GLN A 66 4.13 11.57 2.88
C GLN A 66 3.47 11.97 1.55
N PHE A 67 2.19 12.33 1.61
CA PHE A 67 1.38 12.78 0.49
C PHE A 67 0.92 14.21 0.73
N GLY A 68 1.74 15.20 0.36
CA GLY A 68 1.46 16.60 0.67
C GLY A 68 1.38 16.83 2.18
N THR A 69 0.19 17.08 2.73
CA THR A 69 -0.06 17.21 4.18
C THR A 69 -0.54 15.92 4.84
N SER A 70 -0.78 14.86 4.06
CA SER A 70 -1.26 13.55 4.52
C SER A 70 -0.08 12.61 4.76
N LEU A 71 -0.25 11.65 5.67
CA LEU A 71 0.73 10.60 5.94
C LEU A 71 0.01 9.25 5.91
N LYS A 72 0.44 8.37 5.03
CA LYS A 72 -0.14 7.03 4.87
C LYS A 72 0.91 5.96 5.03
N ARG A 73 0.48 4.78 5.45
CA ARG A 73 1.32 3.61 5.59
C ARG A 73 0.59 2.49 4.85
N PRO A 74 0.77 2.32 3.54
CA PRO A 74 0.19 1.17 2.84
C PRO A 74 0.79 -0.13 3.38
N ASP A 75 0.04 -1.23 3.32
CA ASP A 75 0.59 -2.54 3.68
C ASP A 75 1.73 -2.95 2.76
N ILE A 76 1.61 -2.69 1.45
CA ILE A 76 2.69 -2.85 0.47
C ILE A 76 2.69 -1.64 -0.48
N ALA A 77 3.84 -0.99 -0.63
CA ALA A 77 4.10 0.03 -1.65
C ALA A 77 5.11 -0.52 -2.67
N ILE A 78 4.90 -0.25 -3.97
CA ILE A 78 5.78 -0.69 -5.06
C ILE A 78 6.37 0.51 -5.80
N PHE A 79 7.68 0.51 -5.97
CA PHE A 79 8.48 1.56 -6.58
C PHE A 79 9.27 1.02 -7.79
N CYS A 80 9.53 1.88 -8.78
CA CYS A 80 10.43 1.55 -9.88
C CYS A 80 11.90 1.80 -9.60
N GLN A 81 12.21 2.59 -8.58
CA GLN A 81 13.55 2.94 -8.15
C GLN A 81 13.63 2.83 -6.64
N GLU A 82 14.80 2.50 -6.11
CA GLU A 82 15.02 2.45 -4.67
C GLU A 82 14.77 3.84 -4.09
N PRO A 83 14.00 3.96 -2.99
CA PRO A 83 13.91 5.23 -2.28
C PRO A 83 15.30 5.72 -1.84
N PRO A 84 15.60 7.03 -1.99
CA PRO A 84 16.90 7.59 -1.63
C PRO A 84 17.33 7.28 -0.19
N ASP A 85 18.62 7.00 0.01
CA ASP A 85 19.20 6.65 1.33
C ASP A 85 18.88 7.68 2.42
N ASP A 86 18.84 8.97 2.08
CA ASP A 86 18.53 10.06 3.01
C ASP A 86 17.07 10.09 3.49
N GLN A 87 16.20 9.28 2.88
CA GLN A 87 14.80 9.12 3.28
C GLN A 87 14.53 7.80 4.02
N GLN A 88 15.44 6.84 4.03
CA GLN A 88 15.19 5.49 4.56
C GLN A 88 14.91 5.45 6.07
N ASP A 89 15.38 6.45 6.82
CA ASP A 89 15.12 6.60 8.27
C ASP A 89 13.93 7.53 8.58
N SER A 90 13.14 7.92 7.57
CA SER A 90 12.03 8.86 7.71
C SER A 90 10.83 8.47 6.83
N ALA A 91 9.77 9.27 6.85
CA ALA A 91 8.67 9.07 5.92
C ALA A 91 9.15 9.30 4.48
N LEU A 92 8.90 8.33 3.59
CA LEU A 92 9.25 8.46 2.18
C LEU A 92 8.40 9.58 1.55
N THR A 93 9.03 10.37 0.69
CA THR A 93 8.36 11.42 -0.09
C THR A 93 8.17 11.04 -1.55
N ILE A 94 8.87 10.00 -2.00
CA ILE A 94 8.63 9.39 -3.31
C ILE A 94 7.25 8.73 -3.33
N ILE A 95 6.48 9.02 -4.37
CA ILE A 95 5.16 8.42 -4.56
C ILE A 95 5.35 7.04 -5.20
N PRO A 96 4.81 5.96 -4.61
CA PRO A 96 4.87 4.64 -5.21
C PRO A 96 4.02 4.57 -6.48
N GLU A 97 4.41 3.68 -7.37
CA GLU A 97 3.71 3.42 -8.62
C GLU A 97 2.43 2.64 -8.41
N ALA A 98 2.44 1.74 -7.42
CA ALA A 98 1.29 0.94 -7.02
C ALA A 98 1.29 0.71 -5.50
N VAL A 99 0.12 0.48 -4.94
CA VAL A 99 -0.04 0.04 -3.55
C VAL A 99 -0.99 -1.14 -3.44
N ILE A 100 -0.79 -1.96 -2.40
CA ILE A 100 -1.66 -3.06 -2.05
C ILE A 100 -2.04 -2.92 -0.57
N GLU A 101 -3.34 -2.91 -0.28
CA GLU A 101 -3.89 -2.94 1.08
C GLU A 101 -4.49 -4.32 1.34
N VAL A 102 -4.18 -4.91 2.49
CA VAL A 102 -4.75 -6.18 2.94
C VAL A 102 -5.77 -5.87 4.03
N VAL A 103 -7.02 -6.23 3.79
CA VAL A 103 -8.11 -5.91 4.71
C VAL A 103 -7.95 -6.66 6.03
N SER A 104 -7.98 -5.90 7.12
CA SER A 104 -8.10 -6.43 8.47
C SER A 104 -9.55 -6.38 8.95
N LYS A 105 -9.97 -7.42 9.69
CA LYS A 105 -11.33 -7.52 10.22
C LYS A 105 -11.63 -6.32 11.13
N GLY A 106 -12.74 -5.63 10.86
CA GLY A 106 -13.18 -4.44 11.60
C GLY A 106 -12.60 -3.11 11.08
N TYR A 107 -11.78 -3.13 10.03
CA TYR A 107 -11.18 -1.95 9.41
C TYR A 107 -11.52 -1.82 7.92
N GLU A 108 -12.56 -2.53 7.46
CA GLU A 108 -12.92 -2.67 6.04
C GLU A 108 -13.19 -1.32 5.36
N ALA A 109 -13.81 -0.37 6.08
CA ALA A 109 -14.12 0.95 5.52
C ALA A 109 -12.86 1.76 5.16
N LYS A 110 -11.78 1.61 5.94
CA LYS A 110 -10.48 2.26 5.69
C LYS A 110 -9.93 1.82 4.34
N ASP A 111 -9.86 0.50 4.14
CA ASP A 111 -9.21 -0.10 2.96
C ASP A 111 -10.11 -0.10 1.71
N LEU A 112 -11.43 -0.23 1.86
CA LEU A 112 -12.34 -0.34 0.71
C LEU A 112 -12.89 1.01 0.23
N GLN A 113 -13.01 2.00 1.12
CA GLN A 113 -13.71 3.27 0.80
C GLN A 113 -12.80 4.48 0.86
N ILE A 114 -11.87 4.55 1.82
CA ILE A 114 -11.06 5.75 2.06
C ILE A 114 -9.75 5.70 1.30
N ALA A 115 -9.00 4.59 1.44
CA ALA A 115 -7.65 4.47 0.88
C ALA A 115 -7.64 4.52 -0.66
N PRO A 116 -8.52 3.80 -1.40
CA PRO A 116 -8.43 3.78 -2.86
C PRO A 116 -8.61 5.14 -3.55
N PRO A 117 -9.66 5.94 -3.28
CA PRO A 117 -9.79 7.25 -3.92
C PRO A 117 -8.66 8.20 -3.51
N PHE A 118 -8.15 8.09 -2.27
CA PHE A 118 -7.00 8.88 -1.83
C PHE A 118 -5.73 8.56 -2.64
N TYR A 119 -5.41 7.29 -2.81
CA TYR A 119 -4.20 6.88 -3.55
C TYR A 119 -4.28 7.28 -5.03
N LEU A 120 -5.43 7.03 -5.67
CA LEU A 120 -5.65 7.41 -7.06
C LEU A 120 -5.58 8.93 -7.28
N SER A 121 -6.05 9.74 -6.32
CA SER A 121 -5.97 11.20 -6.43
C SER A 121 -4.54 11.75 -6.30
N HIS A 122 -3.60 10.96 -5.75
CA HIS A 122 -2.20 11.32 -5.62
C HIS A 122 -1.31 10.72 -6.73
N GLY A 123 -1.91 10.14 -7.76
CA GLY A 123 -1.20 9.66 -8.95
C GLY A 123 -0.65 8.24 -8.85
N ILE A 124 -1.04 7.47 -7.82
CA ILE A 124 -0.77 6.03 -7.79
C ILE A 124 -1.58 5.36 -8.91
N LYS A 125 -0.92 4.54 -9.72
CA LYS A 125 -1.49 4.00 -10.97
C LYS A 125 -2.37 2.78 -10.72
N ASP A 126 -1.92 1.91 -9.83
CA ASP A 126 -2.64 0.70 -9.43
C ASP A 126 -2.84 0.67 -7.91
N VAL A 127 -4.11 0.56 -7.48
CA VAL A 127 -4.46 0.26 -6.09
C VAL A 127 -5.11 -1.11 -6.06
N ILE A 128 -4.54 -2.01 -5.26
CA ILE A 128 -5.12 -3.34 -5.04
C ILE A 128 -5.60 -3.43 -3.59
N VAL A 129 -6.82 -3.90 -3.38
CA VAL A 129 -7.34 -4.22 -2.05
C VAL A 129 -7.66 -5.69 -2.00
N PHE A 130 -7.05 -6.40 -1.05
CA PHE A 130 -7.23 -7.84 -0.87
C PHE A 130 -7.89 -8.15 0.47
N ASP A 131 -9.02 -8.85 0.44
CA ASP A 131 -9.64 -9.39 1.65
C ASP A 131 -9.31 -10.89 1.80
N PRO A 132 -8.42 -11.27 2.73
CA PRO A 132 -8.05 -12.68 2.94
C PRO A 132 -9.16 -13.51 3.59
N ALA A 133 -10.23 -12.91 4.11
CA ALA A 133 -11.37 -13.64 4.65
C ALA A 133 -12.35 -14.10 3.55
N THR A 134 -12.48 -13.32 2.47
CA THR A 134 -13.40 -13.62 1.36
C THR A 134 -12.72 -13.99 0.05
N LEU A 135 -11.38 -13.84 -0.01
CA LEU A 135 -10.56 -13.97 -1.22
C LEU A 135 -10.85 -12.92 -2.29
N LEU A 136 -11.60 -11.87 -1.94
CA LEU A 136 -11.92 -10.78 -2.83
C LEU A 136 -10.66 -9.97 -3.14
N VAL A 137 -10.40 -9.76 -4.43
CA VAL A 137 -9.40 -8.81 -4.90
C VAL A 137 -10.11 -7.70 -5.66
N LEU A 138 -9.93 -6.45 -5.23
CA LEU A 138 -10.32 -5.28 -5.99
C LEU A 138 -9.07 -4.65 -6.60
N HIS A 139 -9.05 -4.51 -7.91
CA HIS A 139 -7.98 -3.83 -8.63
C HIS A 139 -8.53 -2.54 -9.22
N LEU A 140 -8.04 -1.40 -8.73
CA LEU A 140 -8.51 -0.08 -9.08
C LEU A 140 -7.43 0.73 -9.80
N ARG A 141 -7.85 1.44 -10.84
CA ARG A 141 -7.13 2.47 -11.58
C ARG A 141 -8.04 3.70 -11.71
N GLN A 142 -7.51 4.84 -12.18
CA GLN A 142 -8.24 6.12 -12.23
C GLN A 142 -9.66 6.03 -12.83
N HIS A 143 -9.88 5.18 -13.83
CA HIS A 143 -11.16 5.06 -14.54
C HIS A 143 -11.68 3.62 -14.65
N HIS A 144 -11.08 2.69 -13.91
CA HIS A 144 -11.42 1.28 -14.02
C HIS A 144 -11.31 0.59 -12.67
N ALA A 145 -12.31 -0.22 -12.33
CA ALA A 145 -12.28 -1.07 -11.16
C ALA A 145 -12.69 -2.48 -11.56
N THR A 146 -11.88 -3.47 -11.21
CA THR A 146 -12.15 -4.88 -11.47
C THR A 146 -12.28 -5.64 -10.17
N ARG A 147 -13.27 -6.53 -10.13
CA ARG A 147 -13.48 -7.47 -9.04
C ARG A 147 -12.99 -8.86 -9.47
N LEU A 148 -12.07 -9.42 -8.70
CA LEU A 148 -11.40 -10.69 -8.96
C LEU A 148 -11.42 -11.56 -7.69
N ILE A 149 -10.94 -12.79 -7.82
CA ILE A 149 -10.84 -13.76 -6.73
C ILE A 149 -9.40 -14.28 -6.70
N SER A 150 -8.79 -14.24 -5.51
CA SER A 150 -7.44 -14.78 -5.26
C SER A 150 -7.41 -16.32 -5.36
N PRO A 151 -6.34 -16.93 -5.90
CA PRO A 151 -5.13 -16.28 -6.42
C PRO A 151 -5.32 -15.74 -7.84
N VAL A 152 -4.87 -14.52 -8.09
CA VAL A 152 -4.86 -13.90 -9.43
C VAL A 152 -3.54 -13.19 -9.70
N GLU A 153 -2.96 -13.44 -10.87
CA GLU A 153 -1.76 -12.74 -11.34
C GLU A 153 -2.18 -11.44 -12.06
N LEU A 154 -1.62 -10.31 -11.62
CA LEU A 154 -1.92 -8.98 -12.11
C LEU A 154 -0.68 -8.34 -12.71
N THR A 155 -0.83 -7.74 -13.89
CA THR A 155 0.18 -6.86 -14.49
C THR A 155 -0.18 -5.41 -14.18
N LEU A 156 0.71 -4.75 -13.43
CA LEU A 156 0.59 -3.37 -13.02
C LEU A 156 1.03 -2.44 -14.15
N GLU A 157 0.51 -1.21 -14.17
CA GLU A 157 0.81 -0.21 -15.19
C GLU A 157 2.29 0.15 -15.24
N CYS A 158 2.97 0.12 -14.10
CA CYS A 158 4.41 0.34 -14.01
C CYS A 158 5.26 -0.79 -14.61
N GLY A 159 4.67 -1.89 -15.06
CA GLY A 159 5.41 -3.03 -15.64
C GLY A 159 5.90 -4.04 -14.60
N CYS A 160 5.37 -4.00 -13.39
CA CYS A 160 5.51 -5.07 -12.40
C CYS A 160 4.38 -6.09 -12.53
N GLN A 161 4.66 -7.30 -12.07
CA GLN A 161 3.69 -8.38 -11.94
C GLN A 161 3.62 -8.82 -10.47
N VAL A 162 2.42 -9.14 -10.01
CA VAL A 162 2.16 -9.60 -8.65
C VAL A 162 1.01 -10.61 -8.63
N THR A 163 1.07 -11.59 -7.75
CA THR A 163 -0.03 -12.51 -7.49
C THR A 163 -0.66 -12.22 -6.13
N VAL A 164 -1.98 -12.02 -6.14
CA VAL A 164 -2.78 -11.68 -4.97
C VAL A 164 -3.82 -12.75 -4.72
#